data_AF-A0A849C753-F1
#
_entry.id   AF-A0A849C753-F1
#
_cell.length_a   1.000
_cell.length_b   1.000
_cell.length_c   1.000
_cell.angle_alpha   90.00
_cell.angle_beta   90.00
_cell.angle_gamma   90.00
#
_symmetry.space_group_name_H-M   'P 1'
#
loop_
_entity.id
_entity.type
_entity.pdbx_description
1 polymer ?
#
loop_
_entity_poly.entity_id
_entity_poly.type
_entity_poly.pdbx_seq_one_letter_code
_entity_poly.pdbx_strand_id
1 'polypeptide(L)'
;MTTPSDIRALAGDLSLAVVRLTRHLRGRRADAQISLTQLSALATLNRDGAMTPGALAAKERVQPPSMTRVIASLTEMDLVERKPHPTDGRQIIVSLSEAGRALIADETHAREAWMTEQLAGLDPEQLKVLDEAVGIMKQIVDQSE
;
A
#
# COMPACT_ATOMS: atom_id res chain seq x y z
N MET A 1 -11.13 32.58 2.58
CA MET A 1 -11.07 32.12 3.99
C MET A 1 -12.04 30.96 4.12
N THR A 2 -11.53 29.75 4.34
CA THR A 2 -12.34 28.55 4.53
C THR A 2 -12.83 28.51 5.98
N THR A 3 -14.14 28.45 6.20
CA THR A 3 -14.74 28.47 7.54
C THR A 3 -14.48 27.11 8.24
N PRO A 4 -14.40 27.02 9.58
CA PRO A 4 -14.26 25.72 10.26
C PRO A 4 -15.34 24.68 9.89
N SER A 5 -16.55 25.14 9.54
CA SER A 5 -17.63 24.30 8.99
C SER A 5 -17.27 23.69 7.64
N ASP A 6 -16.58 24.45 6.79
CA ASP A 6 -16.18 24.03 5.44
C ASP A 6 -15.05 22.99 5.50
N ILE A 7 -14.15 23.11 6.50
CA ILE A 7 -13.08 22.13 6.74
C ILE A 7 -13.65 20.76 7.12
N ARG A 8 -14.66 20.72 8.00
CA ARG A 8 -15.28 19.46 8.42
C ARG A 8 -16.03 18.78 7.27
N ALA A 9 -16.75 19.56 6.47
CA ALA A 9 -17.42 19.05 5.28
C ALA A 9 -16.41 18.46 4.28
N LEU A 10 -15.36 19.22 3.96
CA LEU A 10 -14.29 18.77 3.07
C LEU A 10 -13.59 17.51 3.60
N ALA A 11 -13.34 17.42 4.91
CA ALA A 11 -12.74 16.23 5.52
C ALA A 11 -13.63 14.99 5.35
N GLY A 12 -14.95 15.14 5.50
CA GLY A 12 -15.92 14.06 5.26
C GLY A 12 -15.93 13.61 3.81
N ASP A 13 -16.03 14.56 2.88
CA ASP A 13 -16.09 14.29 1.44
C ASP A 13 -14.79 13.66 0.93
N LEU A 14 -13.64 14.20 1.33
CA LEU A 14 -12.32 13.66 0.97
C LEU A 14 -12.14 12.24 1.51
N SER A 15 -12.47 11.99 2.77
CA SER A 15 -12.38 10.66 3.37
C SER A 15 -13.23 9.64 2.61
N LEU A 16 -14.48 9.99 2.30
CA LEU A 16 -15.38 9.13 1.53
C LEU A 16 -14.88 8.89 0.10
N ALA A 17 -14.36 9.93 -0.57
CA ALA A 17 -13.80 9.84 -1.91
C ALA A 17 -12.58 8.89 -1.94
N VAL A 18 -11.65 9.03 -0.98
CA VAL A 18 -10.47 8.17 -0.85
C VAL A 18 -10.87 6.71 -0.63
N VAL A 19 -11.85 6.44 0.26
CA VAL A 19 -12.34 5.08 0.51
C VAL A 19 -12.94 4.46 -0.74
N ARG A 20 -13.77 5.21 -1.48
CA ARG A 20 -14.40 4.72 -2.72
C ARG A 20 -13.38 4.48 -3.82
N LEU A 21 -12.43 5.39 -4.01
CA LEU A 21 -11.36 5.24 -4.99
C LEU A 21 -10.48 4.04 -4.66
N THR A 22 -10.09 3.88 -3.39
CA THR A 22 -9.31 2.73 -2.93
C THR A 22 -10.05 1.42 -3.19
N ARG A 23 -11.37 1.36 -2.94
CA ARG A 23 -12.19 0.18 -3.25
C ARG A 23 -12.17 -0.17 -4.74
N HIS A 24 -12.28 0.83 -5.60
CA HIS A 24 -12.19 0.63 -7.05
C HIS A 24 -10.81 0.12 -7.48
N LEU A 25 -9.73 0.69 -6.93
CA LEU A 25 -8.36 0.24 -7.22
C LEU A 25 -8.11 -1.19 -6.75
N ARG A 26 -8.65 -1.59 -5.60
CA ARG A 26 -8.56 -2.97 -5.09
C ARG A 26 -9.24 -4.00 -6.00
N GLY A 27 -10.22 -3.61 -6.80
CA GLY A 27 -10.89 -4.50 -7.75
C GLY A 27 -10.08 -4.78 -9.02
N ARG A 28 -8.93 -4.13 -9.19
CA ARG A 28 -8.10 -4.16 -10.41
C ARG A 28 -6.77 -4.88 -10.21
N ARG A 29 -6.77 -5.79 -9.25
CA ARG A 29 -5.63 -6.65 -8.95
C ARG A 29 -5.30 -7.49 -10.17
N ALA A 30 -4.02 -7.51 -10.52
CA ALA A 30 -3.50 -8.44 -11.51
C ALA A 30 -3.59 -9.87 -10.98
N ASP A 31 -3.38 -10.06 -9.66
CA ASP A 31 -3.43 -11.35 -9.00
C ASP A 31 -4.49 -11.40 -7.88
N ALA A 32 -5.61 -12.05 -8.18
CA ALA A 32 -6.70 -12.27 -7.22
C ALA A 32 -6.38 -13.34 -6.16
N GLN A 33 -5.24 -14.05 -6.27
CA GLN A 33 -4.88 -15.15 -5.38
C GLN A 33 -4.36 -14.67 -4.01
N ILE A 34 -3.95 -13.40 -3.89
CA ILE A 34 -3.51 -12.83 -2.61
C ILE A 34 -4.56 -11.90 -1.99
N SER A 35 -4.71 -12.00 -0.67
CA SER A 35 -5.58 -11.13 0.12
C SER A 35 -5.08 -9.67 0.17
N LEU A 36 -5.93 -8.76 0.67
CA LEU A 36 -5.54 -7.36 0.90
C LEU A 36 -4.44 -7.22 1.93
N THR A 37 -4.46 -8.04 2.98
CA THR A 37 -3.43 -8.01 4.02
C THR A 37 -2.09 -8.54 3.51
N GLN A 38 -2.11 -9.58 2.68
CA GLN A 38 -0.89 -10.09 2.03
C GLN A 38 -0.28 -9.06 1.08
N LEU A 39 -1.11 -8.44 0.22
CA LEU A 39 -0.64 -7.38 -0.67
C LEU A 39 -0.04 -6.20 0.10
N SER A 40 -0.69 -5.78 1.19
CA SER A 40 -0.21 -4.69 2.06
C SER A 40 1.15 -5.02 2.67
N ALA A 41 1.32 -6.23 3.21
CA ALA A 41 2.60 -6.68 3.76
C ALA A 41 3.71 -6.72 2.69
N LEU A 42 3.43 -7.21 1.47
CA LEU A 42 4.37 -7.20 0.36
C LEU A 42 4.74 -5.76 -0.06
N ALA A 43 3.77 -4.86 -0.12
CA ALA A 43 4.00 -3.45 -0.45
C ALA A 43 4.90 -2.75 0.59
N THR A 44 4.68 -3.03 1.87
CA THR A 44 5.54 -2.51 2.95
C THR A 44 6.96 -3.06 2.87
N LEU A 45 7.13 -4.35 2.59
CA LEU A 45 8.47 -4.93 2.34
C LEU A 45 9.15 -4.33 1.10
N ASN A 46 8.37 -3.99 0.06
CA ASN A 46 8.89 -3.32 -1.14
C ASN A 46 9.38 -1.90 -0.84
N ARG A 47 8.59 -1.13 -0.07
CA ARG A 47 8.87 0.27 0.26
C ARG A 47 9.98 0.43 1.29
N ASP A 48 9.91 -0.35 2.37
CA ASP A 48 10.70 -0.14 3.58
C ASP A 48 11.85 -1.17 3.71
N GLY A 49 11.90 -2.13 2.80
CA GLY A 49 12.93 -3.16 2.74
C GLY A 49 12.71 -4.32 3.72
N ALA A 50 13.75 -5.15 3.82
CA ALA A 50 13.71 -6.36 4.63
C ALA A 50 13.66 -6.04 6.14
N MET A 51 12.80 -6.75 6.88
CA MET A 51 12.57 -6.46 8.30
C MET A 51 12.13 -7.70 9.09
N THR A 52 12.09 -7.59 10.41
CA THR A 52 11.60 -8.68 11.28
C THR A 52 10.08 -8.82 11.19
N PRO A 53 9.51 -10.00 11.47
CA PRO A 53 8.05 -10.18 11.54
C PRO A 53 7.36 -9.21 12.50
N GLY A 54 8.01 -8.87 13.62
CA GLY A 54 7.49 -7.91 14.60
C GLY A 54 7.45 -6.49 14.06
N ALA A 55 8.50 -6.05 13.35
CA ALA A 55 8.52 -4.74 12.71
C ALA A 55 7.46 -4.63 11.61
N LEU A 56 7.29 -5.70 10.80
CA LEU A 56 6.24 -5.75 9.78
C LEU A 56 4.85 -5.70 10.41
N ALA A 57 4.61 -6.42 11.51
CA ALA A 57 3.34 -6.39 12.23
C ALA A 57 3.00 -4.98 12.74
N ALA A 58 4.00 -4.26 13.29
CA ALA A 58 3.82 -2.91 13.78
C ALA A 58 3.47 -1.92 12.65
N LYS A 59 4.18 -1.98 11.51
CA LYS A 59 3.91 -1.15 10.34
C LYS A 59 2.54 -1.43 9.72
N GLU A 60 2.15 -2.70 9.64
CA GLU A 60 0.83 -3.12 9.15
C GLU A 60 -0.29 -2.92 10.18
N ARG A 61 0.03 -2.43 11.40
CA ARG A 61 -0.91 -2.22 12.51
C ARG A 61 -1.74 -3.47 12.83
N VAL A 62 -1.11 -4.64 12.78
CA VAL A 62 -1.72 -5.92 13.15
C VAL A 62 -0.97 -6.62 14.28
N GLN A 63 -1.63 -7.59 14.92
CA GLN A 63 -1.01 -8.37 15.97
C GLN A 63 0.08 -9.30 15.42
N PRO A 64 1.21 -9.50 16.14
CA PRO A 64 2.31 -10.35 15.67
C PRO A 64 1.88 -11.77 15.24
N PRO A 65 0.99 -12.49 15.96
CA PRO A 65 0.53 -13.81 15.52
C PRO A 65 -0.24 -13.79 14.18
N SER A 66 -0.93 -12.68 13.88
CA SER A 66 -1.60 -12.49 12.60
C SER A 66 -0.59 -12.27 11.48
N MET A 67 0.42 -11.44 11.73
CA MET A 67 1.49 -11.22 10.75
C MET A 67 2.29 -12.49 10.47
N THR A 68 2.60 -13.29 11.50
CA THR A 68 3.29 -14.59 11.30
C THR A 68 2.53 -15.52 10.35
N ARG A 69 1.18 -15.55 10.44
CA ARG A 69 0.34 -16.32 9.50
C ARG A 69 0.36 -15.76 8.08
N VAL A 70 0.35 -14.43 7.94
CA VAL A 70 0.49 -13.76 6.64
C VAL A 70 1.83 -14.12 5.99
N ILE A 71 2.92 -13.99 6.74
CA ILE A 71 4.26 -14.35 6.26
C ILE A 71 4.33 -15.86 5.95
N ALA A 72 3.66 -16.74 6.69
CA ALA A 72 3.63 -18.19 6.40
C ALA A 72 3.02 -18.46 5.04
N SER A 73 1.83 -17.92 4.80
CA SER A 73 1.16 -18.07 3.51
C SER A 73 1.95 -17.43 2.37
N LEU A 74 2.57 -16.26 2.57
CA LEU A 74 3.40 -15.63 1.54
C LEU A 74 4.68 -16.43 1.22
N THR A 75 5.26 -17.12 2.21
CA THR A 75 6.41 -18.02 1.99
C THR A 75 5.98 -19.27 1.22
N GLU A 76 4.80 -19.84 1.53
CA GLU A 76 4.24 -20.98 0.78
C GLU A 76 3.96 -20.63 -0.69
N MET A 77 3.63 -19.36 -0.97
CA MET A 77 3.44 -18.81 -2.32
C MET A 77 4.74 -18.39 -3.01
N ASP A 78 5.90 -18.58 -2.37
CA ASP A 78 7.22 -18.14 -2.87
C ASP A 78 7.33 -16.62 -3.12
N LEU A 79 6.52 -15.81 -2.43
CA LEU A 79 6.51 -14.34 -2.59
C LEU A 79 7.44 -13.64 -1.59
N VAL A 80 7.83 -14.32 -0.52
CA VAL A 80 8.80 -13.81 0.47
C VAL A 80 9.78 -14.88 0.90
N GLU A 81 11.01 -14.45 1.16
CA GLU A 81 12.08 -15.26 1.72
C GLU A 81 12.26 -14.97 3.20
N ARG A 82 12.70 -15.98 3.95
CA ARG A 82 13.07 -15.88 5.37
C ARG A 82 14.53 -16.26 5.54
N LYS A 83 15.33 -15.37 6.10
CA LYS A 83 16.75 -15.60 6.36
C LYS A 83 17.07 -15.30 7.83
N PRO A 84 18.04 -15.99 8.45
CA PRO A 84 18.56 -15.59 9.75
C PRO A 84 19.02 -14.12 9.73
N HIS A 85 18.80 -13.38 10.82
CA HIS A 85 19.29 -12.01 10.92
C HIS A 85 20.84 -12.00 10.84
N PRO A 86 21.44 -11.09 10.06
CA PRO A 86 22.88 -11.10 9.78
C PRO A 86 23.76 -10.95 11.03
N THR A 87 23.23 -10.34 12.09
CA THR A 87 23.96 -10.09 13.35
C THR A 87 23.35 -10.76 14.60
N ASP A 88 22.14 -11.32 14.49
CA ASP A 88 21.44 -11.98 15.60
C ASP A 88 20.74 -13.25 15.09
N GLY A 89 21.45 -14.37 15.05
CA GLY A 89 20.92 -15.63 14.52
C GLY A 89 19.66 -16.16 15.23
N ARG A 90 19.22 -15.55 16.34
CA ARG A 90 17.93 -15.87 17.00
C ARG A 90 16.74 -15.20 16.33
N GLN A 91 16.98 -14.16 15.52
CA GLN A 91 15.96 -13.44 14.78
C GLN A 91 15.93 -13.85 13.31
N ILE A 92 14.77 -13.67 12.70
CA ILE A 92 14.55 -13.89 11.27
C ILE A 92 14.24 -12.55 10.63
N ILE A 93 14.83 -12.33 9.45
CA ILE A 93 14.49 -11.24 8.54
C ILE A 93 13.64 -11.81 7.39
N VAL A 94 12.59 -11.08 7.07
CA VAL A 94 11.70 -11.34 5.93
C VAL A 94 12.01 -10.33 4.84
N SER A 95 12.12 -10.80 3.60
CA SER A 95 12.35 -9.97 2.42
C SER A 95 11.49 -10.47 1.25
N LEU A 96 11.18 -9.61 0.29
CA LEU A 96 10.57 -10.05 -0.96
C LEU A 96 11.49 -11.02 -1.72
N SER A 97 10.90 -12.08 -2.26
CA SER A 97 11.53 -12.88 -3.32
C SER A 97 11.53 -12.10 -4.65
N GLU A 98 12.10 -12.69 -5.69
CA GLU A 98 11.96 -12.16 -7.05
C GLU A 98 10.50 -12.19 -7.52
N ALA A 99 9.79 -13.29 -7.30
CA ALA A 99 8.36 -13.40 -7.61
C ALA A 99 7.51 -12.38 -6.85
N GLY A 100 7.81 -12.13 -5.56
CA GLY A 100 7.14 -11.11 -4.77
C GLY A 100 7.34 -9.69 -5.31
N ARG A 101 8.55 -9.37 -5.80
CA ARG A 101 8.82 -8.08 -6.46
C ARG A 101 8.05 -7.95 -7.78
N ALA A 102 8.05 -8.99 -8.60
CA ALA A 102 7.32 -9.01 -9.86
C ALA A 102 5.81 -8.79 -9.64
N LEU A 103 5.23 -9.50 -8.66
CA LEU A 103 3.81 -9.34 -8.33
C LEU A 103 3.46 -7.91 -7.92
N ILE A 104 4.29 -7.26 -7.08
CA ILE A 104 4.06 -5.86 -6.69
C ILE A 104 4.16 -4.90 -7.88
N ALA A 105 5.09 -5.15 -8.80
CA ALA A 105 5.21 -4.36 -10.02
C ALA A 105 3.96 -4.51 -10.89
N ASP A 106 3.45 -5.73 -11.09
CA ASP A 106 2.24 -6.00 -11.86
C ASP A 106 0.99 -5.36 -11.24
N GLU A 107 0.84 -5.46 -9.91
CA GLU A 107 -0.23 -4.79 -9.16
C GLU A 107 -0.18 -3.26 -9.29
N THR A 108 1.03 -2.70 -9.32
CA THR A 108 1.25 -1.26 -9.50
C THR A 108 0.86 -0.85 -10.92
N HIS A 109 1.35 -1.57 -11.93
CA HIS A 109 1.04 -1.32 -13.33
C HIS A 109 -0.46 -1.43 -13.62
N ALA A 110 -1.17 -2.42 -13.07
CA ALA A 110 -2.60 -2.58 -13.28
C ALA A 110 -3.41 -1.39 -12.71
N ARG A 111 -2.99 -0.87 -11.54
CA ARG A 111 -3.60 0.32 -10.93
C ARG A 111 -3.29 1.58 -11.72
N GLU A 112 -2.05 1.74 -12.17
CA GLU A 112 -1.61 2.88 -12.98
C GLU A 112 -2.33 2.91 -14.32
N ALA A 113 -2.35 1.80 -15.07
CA ALA A 113 -3.01 1.71 -16.37
C ALA A 113 -4.48 2.14 -16.28
N TRP A 114 -5.20 1.63 -15.27
CA TRP A 114 -6.57 2.06 -15.08
C TRP A 114 -6.70 3.54 -14.70
N MET A 115 -5.83 4.05 -13.82
CA MET A 115 -5.87 5.46 -13.45
C MET A 115 -5.60 6.35 -14.66
N THR A 116 -4.64 5.98 -15.50
CA THR A 116 -4.35 6.66 -16.77
C THR A 116 -5.59 6.73 -17.66
N GLU A 117 -6.34 5.62 -17.80
CA GLU A 117 -7.60 5.63 -18.55
C GLU A 117 -8.65 6.59 -17.97
N GLN A 118 -8.78 6.66 -16.65
CA GLN A 118 -9.75 7.59 -16.02
C GLN A 118 -9.33 9.05 -16.17
N LEU A 119 -8.02 9.32 -16.09
CA LEU A 119 -7.48 10.68 -16.18
C LEU A 119 -7.41 11.18 -17.63
N ALA A 120 -7.38 10.29 -18.62
CA ALA A 120 -7.31 10.64 -20.04
C ALA A 120 -8.50 11.48 -20.52
N GLY A 121 -9.65 11.42 -19.84
CA GLY A 121 -10.84 12.21 -20.17
C GLY A 121 -10.90 13.59 -19.51
N LEU A 122 -9.92 13.95 -18.68
CA LEU A 122 -9.91 15.23 -17.97
C LEU A 122 -9.22 16.32 -18.78
N ASP A 123 -9.69 17.55 -18.61
CA ASP A 123 -9.05 18.71 -19.20
C ASP A 123 -7.75 19.10 -18.46
N PRO A 124 -6.89 19.93 -19.06
CA PRO A 124 -5.62 20.32 -18.45
C PRO A 124 -5.74 21.04 -17.10
N GLU A 125 -6.84 21.75 -16.85
CA GLU A 125 -7.07 22.46 -15.59
C GLU A 125 -7.43 21.48 -14.48
N GLN A 126 -8.29 20.50 -14.77
CA GLN A 126 -8.62 19.40 -13.87
C GLN A 126 -7.39 18.56 -13.52
N LEU A 127 -6.54 18.24 -14.50
CA LEU A 127 -5.30 17.50 -14.27
C LEU A 127 -4.35 18.27 -13.35
N LYS A 128 -4.23 19.60 -13.52
CA LYS A 128 -3.43 20.45 -12.65
C LYS A 128 -3.96 20.45 -11.21
N VAL A 129 -5.27 20.59 -11.02
CA VAL A 129 -5.91 20.55 -9.69
C VAL A 129 -5.66 19.20 -9.02
N LEU A 130 -5.74 18.09 -9.77
CA LEU A 130 -5.45 16.77 -9.24
C LEU A 130 -3.97 16.60 -8.84
N ASP A 131 -3.03 17.12 -9.63
CA ASP A 131 -1.60 17.08 -9.29
C ASP A 131 -1.32 17.84 -7.98
N GLU A 132 -1.87 19.04 -7.83
CA GLU A 132 -1.79 19.82 -6.60
C GLU A 132 -2.42 19.08 -5.41
N ALA A 133 -3.60 18.48 -5.59
CA ALA A 133 -4.28 17.70 -4.56
C ALA A 133 -3.47 16.46 -4.14
N VAL A 134 -2.82 15.77 -5.08
CA VAL A 134 -1.92 14.63 -4.78
C VAL A 134 -0.75 15.08 -3.91
N GLY A 135 -0.17 16.25 -4.18
CA GLY A 135 0.87 16.84 -3.33
C GLY A 135 0.40 17.04 -1.89
N ILE A 136 -0.80 17.61 -1.71
CA ILE A 136 -1.40 17.84 -0.38
C ILE A 136 -1.70 16.51 0.33
N MET A 137 -2.25 15.53 -0.38
CA MET A 137 -2.56 14.22 0.20
C MET A 137 -1.30 13.51 0.72
N LYS A 138 -0.17 13.58 -0.01
CA LYS A 138 1.11 13.02 0.45
C LYS A 138 1.57 13.67 1.76
N GLN A 139 1.50 15.00 1.85
CA GLN A 139 1.86 15.73 3.08
C GLN A 139 1.04 15.31 4.29
N ILE A 140 -0.27 15.07 4.12
CA ILE A 140 -1.15 14.58 5.21
C ILE A 140 -0.70 13.20 5.71
N VAL A 141 -0.31 12.31 4.79
CA VAL A 141 0.14 10.96 5.14
C VAL A 141 1.49 10.99 5.84
N ASP A 142 2.47 11.74 5.30
CA ASP A 142 3.82 11.84 5.86
C ASP A 142 3.84 12.47 7.27
N GLN A 143 2.91 13.38 7.57
CA GLN A 143 2.76 13.97 8.91
C GLN A 143 2.08 13.03 9.93
N SER A 144 1.50 11.92 9.45
CA SER A 144 0.73 10.97 10.26
C SER A 144 1.49 9.66 10.55
N GLU A 145 2.67 9.47 9.94
CA GLU A 145 3.64 8.39 10.22
C GLU A 145 4.67 8.83 11.27
#